data_AF-A0A441WEY4-F1
#
_entry.id   AF-A0A441WEY4-F1
#
_cell.length_a   1.000
_cell.length_b   1.000
_cell.length_c   1.000
_cell.angle_alpha   90.00
_cell.angle_beta   90.00
_cell.angle_gamma   90.00
#
_symmetry.space_group_name_H-M   'P 1'
#
loop_
_entity.id
_entity.type
_entity.pdbx_description
1 polymer ?
#
loop_
_entity_poly.entity_id
_entity_poly.type
_entity_poly.pdbx_seq_one_letter_code
_entity_poly.pdbx_strand_id
1 'polypeptide(L)'
;METIQAVFGHLDPRDQNARHDFCEILFIAFAAMLCGAKSCSDIWRFGQEKEAMLRNVLTLAHGIPSHDTFSTLFRKLVPTAFAEAFAGFMRHVASASGGAG
;
A
#
# COMPACT_ATOMS: atom_id res chain seq x y z
N MET A 1 14.61 3.66 11.56
CA MET A 1 13.91 3.05 10.42
C MET A 1 12.80 3.99 10.03
N GLU A 2 12.81 4.53 8.81
CA GLU A 2 11.65 5.25 8.29
C GLU A 2 10.51 4.25 8.09
N THR A 3 9.34 4.55 8.66
CA THR A 3 8.15 3.72 8.50
C THR A 3 7.49 4.03 7.15
N ILE A 4 6.69 3.09 6.62
CA ILE A 4 5.89 3.32 5.40
C ILE A 4 5.06 4.61 5.53
N GLN A 5 4.59 4.93 6.74
CA GLN A 5 3.89 6.16 7.05
C GLN A 5 4.74 7.43 6.85
N ALA A 6 6.01 7.41 7.22
CA ALA A 6 6.91 8.56 7.01
C ALA A 6 7.13 8.82 5.51
N VAL A 7 7.25 7.76 4.71
CA VAL A 7 7.56 7.87 3.28
C VAL A 7 6.33 8.19 2.44
N PHE A 8 5.20 7.55 2.71
CA PHE A 8 4.00 7.68 1.87
C PHE A 8 2.90 8.53 2.49
N GLY A 9 2.89 8.77 3.80
CA GLY A 9 1.76 9.40 4.49
C GLY A 9 1.34 10.77 3.94
N HIS A 10 2.30 11.56 3.44
CA HIS A 10 2.04 12.86 2.83
C HIS A 10 1.41 12.80 1.43
N LEU A 11 1.33 11.61 0.83
CA LEU A 11 0.74 11.38 -0.48
C LEU A 11 -0.74 10.99 -0.43
N ASP A 12 -1.35 10.86 0.76
CA ASP A 12 -2.75 10.46 0.86
C ASP A 12 -3.66 11.52 0.21
N PRO A 13 -4.28 11.23 -0.95
CA PRO A 13 -5.11 12.20 -1.65
C PRO A 13 -6.58 12.11 -1.23
N ARG A 14 -6.90 11.29 -0.21
CA ARG A 14 -8.26 10.99 0.21
C ARG A 14 -8.72 11.98 1.29
N ASP A 15 -10.03 12.14 1.36
CA ASP A 15 -10.67 13.06 2.30
C ASP A 15 -10.59 12.54 3.75
N GLN A 16 -10.78 13.44 4.72
CA GLN A 16 -10.71 13.18 6.17
C GLN A 16 -11.66 12.08 6.68
N ASN A 17 -12.63 11.66 5.84
CA ASN A 17 -13.58 10.58 6.14
C ASN A 17 -13.08 9.19 5.70
N ALA A 18 -11.81 9.06 5.32
CA ALA A 18 -11.21 7.78 4.98
C ALA A 18 -11.17 6.87 6.22
N ARG A 19 -11.94 5.77 6.18
CA ARG A 19 -12.00 4.80 7.28
C ARG A 19 -10.76 3.91 7.35
N HIS A 20 -10.21 3.54 6.20
CA HIS A 20 -9.04 2.66 6.14
C HIS A 20 -7.76 3.48 6.07
N ASP A 21 -6.76 3.08 6.87
CA ASP A 21 -5.44 3.68 6.87
C ASP A 21 -4.81 3.62 5.47
N PHE A 22 -4.19 4.73 5.07
CA PHE A 22 -3.62 4.88 3.73
C PHE A 22 -2.49 3.89 3.48
N CYS A 23 -1.61 3.74 4.45
CA CYS A 23 -0.42 2.92 4.34
C CYS A 23 -0.82 1.44 4.34
N GLU A 24 -1.84 1.05 5.11
CA GLU A 24 -2.41 -0.30 5.06
C GLU A 24 -3.00 -0.62 3.68
N ILE A 25 -3.76 0.30 3.08
CA ILE A 25 -4.30 0.12 1.72
C ILE A 25 -3.17 -0.04 0.70
N LEU A 26 -2.16 0.84 0.75
CA LEU A 26 -1.01 0.75 -0.13
C LEU A 26 -0.26 -0.57 0.04
N PHE A 27 -0.05 -1.00 1.30
CA PHE A 27 0.63 -2.27 1.59
C PHE A 27 -0.11 -3.46 0.99
N ILE A 28 -1.43 -3.55 1.20
CA ILE A 28 -2.25 -4.64 0.63
C ILE A 28 -2.17 -4.63 -0.90
N ALA A 29 -2.28 -3.46 -1.51
CA ALA A 29 -2.20 -3.31 -2.95
C ALA A 29 -0.85 -3.78 -3.50
N PHE A 30 0.25 -3.38 -2.87
CA PHE A 30 1.60 -3.83 -3.25
C PHE A 30 1.80 -5.33 -3.08
N ALA A 31 1.42 -5.87 -1.92
CA ALA A 31 1.52 -7.31 -1.66
C ALA A 31 0.73 -8.12 -2.71
N ALA A 32 -0.49 -7.69 -3.03
CA ALA A 32 -1.30 -8.32 -4.06
C ALA A 32 -0.65 -8.21 -5.45
N MET A 33 -0.13 -7.04 -5.84
CA MET A 33 0.54 -6.83 -7.14
C MET A 33 1.81 -7.68 -7.28
N LEU A 34 2.60 -7.82 -6.21
CA LEU A 34 3.75 -8.74 -6.18
C LEU A 34 3.33 -10.20 -6.33
N CYS A 35 2.14 -10.57 -5.87
CA CYS A 35 1.53 -11.87 -6.09
C CYS A 35 0.78 -11.99 -7.43
N GLY A 36 0.89 -11.00 -8.32
CA GLY A 36 0.35 -11.05 -9.68
C GLY A 36 -1.07 -10.51 -9.83
N ALA A 37 -1.64 -9.82 -8.84
CA ALA A 37 -2.91 -9.12 -8.97
C ALA A 37 -2.83 -8.03 -10.05
N LYS A 38 -3.85 -7.95 -10.93
CA LYS A 38 -3.86 -7.00 -12.07
C LYS A 38 -5.01 -5.99 -11.98
N SER A 39 -5.96 -6.20 -11.08
CA SER A 39 -7.14 -5.34 -10.91
C SER A 39 -7.42 -5.05 -9.44
N CYS A 40 -8.19 -3.99 -9.17
CA CYS A 40 -8.66 -3.68 -7.80
C CYS A 40 -9.50 -4.82 -7.20
N SER A 41 -10.21 -5.57 -8.05
CA SER A 41 -10.95 -6.77 -7.63
C SER A 41 -10.01 -7.90 -7.22
N ASP A 42 -8.90 -8.09 -7.93
CA ASP A 42 -7.87 -9.07 -7.54
C ASP A 42 -7.20 -8.67 -6.23
N ILE A 43 -6.92 -7.38 -6.03
CA ILE A 43 -6.34 -6.85 -4.79
C ILE A 43 -7.29 -7.11 -3.61
N TRP A 44 -8.58 -6.77 -3.77
CA TRP A 44 -9.59 -7.05 -2.75
C TRP A 44 -9.66 -8.55 -2.44
N ARG A 45 -9.70 -9.39 -3.47
CA ARG A 45 -9.73 -10.85 -3.31
C ARG A 45 -8.50 -11.37 -2.57
N PHE A 46 -7.31 -10.91 -2.93
CA PHE A 46 -6.08 -11.23 -2.21
C PHE A 46 -6.17 -10.81 -0.74
N GLY A 47 -6.66 -9.60 -0.47
CA GLY A 47 -6.88 -9.11 0.89
C GLY A 47 -7.80 -10.01 1.70
N GLN A 48 -8.93 -10.43 1.12
CA GLN A 48 -9.87 -11.37 1.75
C GLN A 48 -9.22 -12.73 2.02
N GLU A 49 -8.52 -13.30 1.04
CA GLU A 49 -7.88 -14.62 1.14
C GLU A 49 -6.70 -14.62 2.12
N LYS A 50 -6.03 -13.49 2.31
CA LYS A 50 -4.83 -13.34 3.15
C LYS A 50 -5.06 -12.49 4.40
N GLU A 51 -6.31 -12.18 4.76
CA GLU A 51 -6.63 -11.28 5.86
C GLU A 51 -5.95 -11.70 7.17
N ALA A 52 -6.02 -12.99 7.53
CA ALA A 52 -5.40 -13.51 8.74
C ALA A 52 -3.87 -13.30 8.76
N MET A 53 -3.21 -13.42 7.60
CA MET A 53 -1.78 -13.14 7.47
C MET A 53 -1.49 -11.64 7.55
N LEU A 54 -2.31 -10.83 6.87
CA LEU A 54 -2.18 -9.37 6.85
C LEU A 54 -2.34 -8.78 8.25
N ARG A 55 -3.25 -9.32 9.08
CA ARG A 55 -3.44 -8.89 10.49
C ARG A 55 -2.23 -9.12 11.40
N ASN A 56 -1.26 -9.94 11.00
CA ASN A 56 -0.01 -10.08 11.75
C ASN A 56 0.93 -8.89 11.54
N VAL A 57 0.72 -8.10 10.48
CA VAL A 57 1.56 -6.96 10.09
C VAL A 57 0.79 -5.64 10.12
N LEU A 58 -0.52 -5.69 9.88
CA LEU A 58 -1.43 -4.55 9.76
C LEU A 58 -2.47 -4.62 10.88
N THR A 59 -2.94 -3.46 11.33
CA THR A 59 -4.04 -3.34 12.29
C THR A 59 -5.39 -3.71 11.68
N LEU A 60 -5.67 -3.22 10.47
CA LEU A 60 -6.94 -3.42 9.75
C LEU A 60 -8.15 -3.16 10.64
N ALA A 61 -8.20 -1.97 11.24
CA ALA A 61 -9.25 -1.56 12.20
C ALA A 61 -10.66 -1.69 11.62
N HIS A 62 -10.80 -1.54 10.30
CA HIS A 62 -12.06 -1.65 9.57
C HIS A 62 -12.09 -2.84 8.59
N GLY A 63 -11.17 -3.80 8.75
CA GLY A 63 -11.04 -4.95 7.85
C GLY A 63 -10.47 -4.59 6.47
N ILE A 64 -10.65 -5.51 5.51
CA ILE A 64 -10.13 -5.36 4.15
C ILE A 64 -10.93 -4.29 3.39
N PRO A 65 -10.26 -3.25 2.83
CA PRO A 65 -10.91 -2.24 2.01
C PRO A 65 -11.59 -2.85 0.79
N SER A 66 -12.72 -2.29 0.36
CA SER A 66 -13.41 -2.76 -0.86
C SER A 66 -12.59 -2.46 -2.13
N HIS A 67 -12.90 -3.16 -3.23
CA HIS A 67 -12.33 -2.86 -4.55
C HIS A 67 -12.55 -1.39 -4.98
N ASP A 68 -13.69 -0.78 -4.63
CA ASP A 68 -13.97 0.64 -4.87
C ASP A 68 -13.03 1.56 -4.08
N THR A 69 -12.62 1.16 -2.88
CA THR A 69 -11.66 1.92 -2.06
C THR A 69 -10.29 1.95 -2.75
N PHE A 70 -9.83 0.80 -3.25
CA PHE A 70 -8.60 0.73 -4.05
C PHE A 70 -8.72 1.55 -5.34
N SER A 71 -9.85 1.43 -6.06
CA SER A 71 -10.07 2.17 -7.30
C SER A 71 -10.06 3.68 -7.07
N THR A 72 -10.72 4.14 -6.01
CA THR A 72 -10.75 5.56 -5.63
C THR A 72 -9.35 6.06 -5.30
N LEU A 73 -8.58 5.26 -4.56
CA LEU A 73 -7.21 5.62 -4.24
C LEU A 73 -6.37 5.77 -5.51
N PHE A 74 -6.33 4.76 -6.38
CA PHE A 74 -5.50 4.79 -7.58
C PHE A 74 -5.90 5.89 -8.58
N ARG A 75 -7.18 6.29 -8.60
CA ARG A 75 -7.63 7.43 -9.42
C ARG A 75 -7.16 8.78 -8.88
N LYS A 76 -7.08 8.91 -7.55
CA LYS A 76 -6.69 10.17 -6.88
C LYS A 76 -5.17 10.29 -6.69
N LEU A 77 -4.45 9.17 -6.66
CA LEU A 77 -3.01 9.13 -6.43
C LEU A 77 -2.26 9.79 -7.60
N VAL A 78 -1.40 10.74 -7.30
CA VAL A 78 -0.55 11.40 -8.31
C VAL A 78 0.59 10.45 -8.68
N PRO A 79 0.64 9.92 -9.92
CA PRO A 79 1.57 8.84 -10.27
C PRO A 79 3.05 9.23 -10.15
N THR A 80 3.39 10.48 -10.50
CA THR A 80 4.76 10.98 -10.45
C THR A 80 5.27 11.11 -9.03
N ALA A 81 4.51 11.77 -8.15
CA ALA A 81 4.86 11.92 -6.74
C ALA A 81 5.00 10.56 -6.04
N PHE A 82 4.12 9.62 -6.38
CA PHE A 82 4.21 8.26 -5.87
C PHE A 82 5.47 7.52 -6.36
N ALA A 83 5.79 7.61 -7.65
CA ALA A 83 6.98 6.98 -8.21
C ALA A 83 8.27 7.52 -7.57
N GLU A 84 8.34 8.83 -7.31
CA GLU A 84 9.49 9.46 -6.64
C GLU A 84 9.65 8.96 -5.19
N ALA A 85 8.57 8.97 -4.42
CA ALA A 85 8.56 8.45 -3.06
C ALA A 85 8.91 6.95 -3.02
N PHE A 86 8.36 6.17 -3.95
CA PHE A 86 8.66 4.75 -4.08
C PHE A 86 10.12 4.49 -4.45
N ALA A 87 10.69 5.26 -5.37
CA ALA A 87 12.11 5.15 -5.71
C ALA A 87 13.01 5.50 -4.51
N GLY A 88 12.62 6.50 -3.70
CA GLY A 88 13.25 6.82 -2.43
C GLY A 88 13.22 5.66 -1.45
N PHE A 89 12.04 5.08 -1.25
CA PHE A 89 11.85 3.90 -0.40
C PHE A 89 12.74 2.73 -0.85
N MET A 90 12.77 2.42 -2.15
CA MET A 90 13.55 1.31 -2.68
C MET A 90 15.07 1.51 -2.53
N ARG A 91 15.57 2.75 -2.60
CA ARG A 91 16.98 3.05 -2.28
C ARG A 91 17.30 2.75 -0.81
N HIS A 92 16.39 3.07 0.10
CA HIS A 92 16.56 2.75 1.52
C HIS A 92 16.51 1.23 1.76
N VAL A 93 15.57 0.53 1.14
CA VAL A 93 15.49 -0.94 1.23
C VAL A 93 16.74 -1.61 0.65
N ALA A 94 17.25 -1.15 -0.49
CA ALA A 94 18.44 -1.72 -1.13
C ALA A 94 19.71 -1.52 -0.28
N SER A 95 19.86 -0.35 0.35
CA SER A 95 20.99 -0.09 1.26
C SER A 95 20.89 -0.88 2.57
N ALA A 96 19.68 -1.16 3.06
CA ALA A 96 19.45 -1.99 4.23
C ALA A 96 19.62 -3.50 3.97
N SER A 97 19.40 -3.97 2.74
CA SER A 97 19.50 -5.38 2.36
C SER A 97 20.89 -5.81 1.86
N GLY A 98 21.89 -4.94 1.95
CA GLY A 98 23.28 -5.30 1.65
C GLY A 98 23.51 -5.66 0.19
N GLY A 99 22.79 -5.03 -0.74
CA GLY A 99 23.06 -5.13 -2.17
C GLY A 99 24.37 -4.44 -2.52
N ALA A 100 25.50 -5.10 -2.25
CA ALA A 100 26.76 -4.84 -2.93
C ALA A 100 26.56 -5.08 -4.43
N GLY A 101 27.10 -4.17 -5.24
CA GLY A 101 27.17 -4.32 -6.70
C GLY A 101 28.03 -5.50 -7.14
#